data_AF-A0A940CPN8-F1
#
_entry.id   AF-A0A940CPN8-F1
#
_cell.length_a   1.000
_cell.length_b   1.000
_cell.length_c   1.000
_cell.angle_alpha   90.00
_cell.angle_beta   90.00
_cell.angle_gamma   90.00
#
_symmetry.space_group_name_H-M   'P 1'
#
loop_
_entity.id
_entity.type
_entity.pdbx_description
1 polymer ?
#
loop_
_entity_poly.entity_id
_entity_poly.type
_entity_poly.pdbx_seq_one_letter_code
_entity_poly.pdbx_strand_id
1 'polypeptide(L)'
;MTGFKPGDIVLRYSYERDVFFKIVDIFFRDGKQYALLRGLDIRLFADAPLDDLLKVTAEEAEERRRQIKKQTQECVAHCLQQREARLKGAMT
;
A
#
# COMPACT_ATOMS: atom_id res chain seq x y z
N MET A 1 -4.44 15.82 20.72
CA MET A 1 -3.36 15.37 19.82
C MET A 1 -3.45 13.86 19.68
N THR A 2 -4.01 13.36 18.59
CA THR A 2 -4.10 11.92 18.31
C THR A 2 -2.76 11.45 17.75
N GLY A 3 -1.87 11.02 18.65
CA GLY A 3 -0.62 10.36 18.25
C GLY A 3 -0.88 9.02 17.56
N PHE A 4 0.17 8.45 16.99
CA PHE A 4 0.17 7.08 16.49
C PHE A 4 -0.03 6.10 17.64
N LYS A 5 -0.81 5.04 17.39
CA LYS A 5 -0.95 3.92 18.34
C LYS A 5 -0.95 2.58 17.60
N PRO A 6 -0.61 1.49 18.30
CA PRO A 6 -0.82 0.14 17.79
C PRO A 6 -2.24 -0.03 17.24
N GLY A 7 -2.33 -0.63 16.06
CA GLY A 7 -3.58 -0.86 15.35
C GLY A 7 -3.91 0.17 14.28
N ASP A 8 -3.31 1.36 14.29
CA ASP A 8 -3.52 2.36 13.25
C ASP A 8 -2.96 1.88 11.89
N ILE A 9 -3.64 2.27 10.81
CA ILE A 9 -3.18 2.03 9.44
C ILE A 9 -2.37 3.25 8.98
N VAL A 10 -1.20 2.98 8.42
CA VAL A 10 -0.25 4.01 8.01
C VAL A 10 0.40 3.68 6.67
N LEU A 11 0.90 4.71 6.01
CA LEU A 11 1.80 4.64 4.86
C LEU A 11 3.16 5.23 5.26
N ARG A 12 4.22 4.89 4.52
CA ARG A 12 5.56 5.45 4.73
C ARG A 12 5.89 6.48 3.66
N TYR A 13 6.31 7.67 4.07
CA TYR A 13 6.72 8.71 3.13
C TYR A 13 7.98 8.33 2.35
N SER A 14 8.97 7.76 3.03
CA SER A 14 10.28 7.38 2.46
C SER A 14 10.20 6.27 1.42
N TYR A 15 9.06 5.58 1.32
CA TYR A 15 8.79 4.49 0.36
C TYR A 15 7.60 4.83 -0.54
N GLU A 16 7.47 6.11 -0.92
CA GLU A 16 6.46 6.59 -1.87
C GLU A 16 5.00 6.29 -1.50
N ARG A 17 4.74 5.89 -0.24
CA ARG A 17 3.43 5.49 0.25
C ARG A 17 2.86 4.32 -0.56
N ASP A 18 3.69 3.38 -0.94
CA ASP A 18 3.34 2.24 -1.80
C ASP A 18 2.54 1.14 -1.06
N VAL A 19 2.94 0.82 0.16
CA VAL A 19 2.40 -0.29 0.96
C VAL A 19 1.67 0.23 2.18
N PHE A 20 0.46 -0.28 2.39
CA PHE A 20 -0.28 -0.07 3.64
C PHE A 20 0.28 -0.95 4.76
N PHE A 21 0.56 -0.32 5.89
CA PHE A 21 1.03 -0.98 7.09
C PHE A 21 0.03 -0.81 8.24
N LYS A 22 0.03 -1.76 9.16
CA LYS A 22 -0.56 -1.62 10.49
C LYS A 22 0.56 -1.47 11.51
N ILE A 23 0.41 -0.50 12.41
CA ILE A 23 1.32 -0.37 13.56
C ILE A 23 1.09 -1.57 14.48
N VAL A 24 2.15 -2.34 14.71
CA VAL A 24 2.17 -3.47 15.63
C VAL A 24 2.55 -2.99 17.02
N ASP A 25 3.59 -2.16 17.11
CA ASP A 25 4.11 -1.65 18.37
C ASP A 25 4.83 -0.31 18.15
N ILE A 26 5.04 0.45 19.23
CA ILE A 26 5.80 1.71 19.23
C ILE A 26 6.87 1.63 20.31
N PHE A 27 8.11 1.89 19.92
CA PHE A 27 9.27 1.80 20.81
C PHE A 27 10.18 3.03 20.67
N PHE A 28 11.06 3.22 21.65
CA PHE A 28 12.08 4.26 21.63
C PHE A 28 13.44 3.66 21.25
N ARG A 29 14.15 4.34 20.36
CA ARG A 29 15.52 4.02 19.96
C ARG A 29 16.29 5.32 19.73
N ASP A 30 17.48 5.44 20.33
CA ASP A 30 18.38 6.59 20.16
C ASP A 30 17.69 7.95 20.41
N GLY A 31 16.82 8.01 21.42
CA GLY A 31 16.08 9.23 21.78
C GLY A 31 14.91 9.58 20.87
N LYS A 32 14.58 8.73 19.88
CA LYS A 32 13.49 8.94 18.92
C LYS A 32 12.47 7.80 18.96
N GLN A 33 11.22 8.12 18.64
CA GLN A 33 10.14 7.13 18.56
C GLN A 33 10.08 6.46 17.19
N TYR A 34 9.97 5.14 17.22
CA TYR A 34 9.83 4.27 16.06
C TYR A 34 8.58 3.41 16.21
N ALA A 35 7.99 3.01 15.09
CA ALA A 35 6.92 2.03 15.02
C ALA A 35 7.43 0.75 14.37
N LEU A 36 7.04 -0.39 14.93
CA LEU A 36 7.10 -1.68 14.25
C LEU A 36 5.85 -1.83 13.38
N LEU A 37 6.05 -2.10 12.10
CA LEU A 37 5.03 -2.10 11.07
C LEU A 37 4.87 -3.50 10.47
N ARG A 38 3.63 -3.88 10.19
CA ARG A 38 3.31 -5.09 9.43
C ARG A 38 2.51 -4.71 8.20
N GLY A 39 2.95 -5.16 7.02
CA GLY A 39 2.24 -4.98 5.76
C GLY A 39 0.86 -5.63 5.81
N LEU A 40 -0.15 -4.95 5.27
CA LEU A 40 -1.53 -5.45 5.23
C LEU A 40 -1.73 -6.49 4.13
N ASP A 41 -1.24 -6.19 2.93
CA ASP A 41 -1.51 -7.01 1.73
C ASP A 41 -0.29 -7.86 1.32
N ILE A 42 0.87 -7.65 1.97
CA ILE A 42 2.11 -8.38 1.71
C ILE A 42 2.78 -8.82 3.01
N ARG A 43 3.52 -9.93 2.96
CA ARG A 43 4.31 -10.43 4.10
C ARG A 43 5.59 -9.60 4.28
N LEU A 44 5.43 -8.38 4.75
CA LEU A 44 6.51 -7.44 5.02
C LEU A 44 6.44 -6.95 6.45
N PHE A 45 7.60 -6.93 7.12
CA PHE A 45 7.79 -6.23 8.39
C PHE A 45 8.83 -5.15 8.19
N ALA A 46 8.61 -4.00 8.82
CA ALA A 46 9.53 -2.88 8.77
C ALA A 46 9.46 -2.09 10.06
N ASP A 47 10.54 -1.45 10.45
CA ASP A 47 10.53 -0.37 11.43
C ASP A 47 10.63 0.99 10.71
N ALA A 48 10.03 2.02 11.31
CA ALA A 48 10.10 3.38 10.80
C ALA A 48 9.96 4.41 11.92
N PRO A 49 10.65 5.56 11.84
CA PRO A 49 10.41 6.67 12.77
C PRO A 49 8.98 7.19 12.60
N LEU A 50 8.35 7.65 13.68
CA LEU A 50 6.96 8.14 13.61
C LEU A 50 6.76 9.29 12.60
N ASP A 51 7.77 10.12 12.39
CA ASP A 51 7.72 11.23 11.42
C ASP A 51 7.68 10.77 9.95
N ASP A 52 8.08 9.52 9.66
CA ASP A 52 7.98 8.90 8.33
C ASP A 52 6.58 8.35 8.06
N LEU A 53 5.70 8.32 9.07
CA LEU A 53 4.39 7.72 8.95
C LEU A 53 3.33 8.75 8.55
N LEU A 54 2.49 8.36 7.62
CA LEU A 54 1.25 9.04 7.28
C LEU A 54 0.08 8.17 7.76
N LYS A 55 -0.70 8.68 8.71
CA LYS A 55 -1.93 8.01 9.14
C LYS A 55 -2.97 8.07 8.03
N VAL A 56 -3.63 6.93 7.79
CA VAL A 56 -4.68 6.83 6.78
C VAL A 56 -5.97 6.36 7.45
N THR A 57 -7.09 6.96 7.06
CA THR A 57 -8.41 6.51 7.50
C THR A 57 -8.82 5.23 6.76
N ALA A 58 -9.78 4.50 7.32
CA ALA A 58 -10.32 3.33 6.63
C ALA A 58 -10.93 3.70 5.27
N GLU A 59 -11.64 4.83 5.21
CA GLU A 59 -12.29 5.35 4.00
C GLU A 59 -11.26 5.68 2.90
N GLU A 60 -10.19 6.41 3.21
CA GLU A 60 -9.12 6.71 2.24
C GLU A 60 -8.42 5.45 1.74
N ALA A 61 -8.18 4.48 2.64
CA ALA A 61 -7.55 3.22 2.28
C ALA A 61 -8.44 2.38 1.35
N GLU A 62 -9.75 2.33 1.61
CA GLU A 62 -10.73 1.65 0.75
C GLU A 62 -10.85 2.32 -0.62
N GLU A 63 -10.94 3.65 -0.65
CA GLU A 63 -11.04 4.40 -1.91
C GLU A 63 -9.80 4.19 -2.78
N ARG A 64 -8.59 4.25 -2.20
CA ARG A 64 -7.36 3.97 -2.93
C ARG A 64 -7.31 2.54 -3.47
N ARG A 65 -7.74 1.54 -2.69
CA ARG A 65 -7.84 0.15 -3.17
C ARG A 65 -8.82 0.02 -4.33
N ARG A 66 -9.96 0.72 -4.27
CA ARG A 66 -10.98 0.73 -5.33
C ARG A 66 -10.40 1.31 -6.63
N GLN A 67 -9.67 2.42 -6.54
CA GLN A 67 -9.02 3.06 -7.69
C GLN A 67 -7.97 2.14 -8.34
N ILE A 68 -7.08 1.55 -7.53
CA ILE A 68 -6.05 0.61 -8.03
C ILE A 68 -6.70 -0.59 -8.71
N LYS A 69 -7.77 -1.16 -8.12
CA LYS A 69 -8.50 -2.29 -8.69
C LYS A 69 -9.09 -1.94 -10.06
N LYS A 70 -9.72 -0.77 -10.18
CA LYS A 70 -10.30 -0.30 -11.45
C LYS A 70 -9.23 -0.15 -12.53
N GLN A 71 -8.13 0.55 -12.22
CA GLN A 71 -7.01 0.75 -13.15
C GLN A 71 -6.37 -0.58 -13.59
N THR A 72 -6.21 -1.51 -12.65
CA THR A 72 -5.67 -2.84 -12.94
C THR A 72 -6.59 -3.62 -13.87
N GLN A 73 -7.91 -3.59 -13.64
CA GLN A 73 -8.89 -4.25 -14.51
C GLN A 73 -8.86 -3.69 -15.94
N GLU A 74 -8.82 -2.37 -16.09
CA GLU A 74 -8.71 -1.70 -17.39
C GLU A 74 -7.42 -2.12 -18.13
N CYS A 75 -6.29 -2.10 -17.44
CA CYS A 75 -5.00 -2.47 -18.00
C CYS A 75 -4.96 -3.95 -18.44
N VAL A 76 -5.48 -4.85 -17.62
CA VAL A 76 -5.55 -6.29 -17.93
C VAL A 76 -6.50 -6.53 -19.11
N ALA A 77 -7.68 -5.90 -19.13
CA ALA A 77 -8.63 -6.03 -20.23
C ALA A 77 -8.00 -5.59 -21.56
N HIS A 78 -7.31 -4.46 -21.57
CA HIS A 78 -6.59 -3.97 -22.74
C HIS A 78 -5.51 -4.96 -23.21
N CYS A 79 -4.70 -5.49 -22.28
CA CYS A 79 -3.70 -6.51 -22.59
C CYS A 79 -4.32 -7.77 -23.22
N LEU A 80 -5.48 -8.23 -22.73
CA LEU A 80 -6.17 -9.41 -23.25
C LEU A 80 -6.71 -9.17 -24.67
N GLN A 81 -7.36 -8.02 -24.90
CA GLN A 81 -7.86 -7.64 -26.23
C GLN A 81 -6.74 -7.59 -27.27
N GLN A 82 -5.59 -7.01 -26.92
CA GLN A 82 -4.42 -6.97 -27.81
C GLN A 82 -3.89 -8.37 -28.14
N ARG A 83 -3.89 -9.29 -27.16
CA ARG A 83 -3.46 -10.68 -27.37
C ARG A 83 -4.40 -11.42 -28.33
N GLU A 84 -5.71 -11.26 -28.18
CA GLU A 84 -6.70 -11.88 -29.08
C GLU A 84 -6.56 -11.38 -30.52
N ALA A 85 -6.39 -10.07 -30.71
CA ALA A 85 -6.20 -9.49 -32.03
C ALA A 85 -4.95 -10.02 -32.73
N ARG A 86 -3.83 -10.17 -31.99
CA ARG A 86 -2.59 -10.76 -32.52
C ARG A 86 -2.75 -12.23 -32.91
N LEU A 87 -3.45 -13.02 -32.10
CA LEU A 87 -3.71 -14.43 -32.42
C LEU A 87 -4.57 -14.57 -33.68
N LYS A 88 -5.62 -13.76 -33.81
CA LYS A 88 -6.48 -13.75 -35.01
C LYS A 88 -5.70 -13.35 -36.26
N GLY A 89 -4.84 -12.33 -36.16
CA GLY A 89 -4.01 -11.89 -37.29
C GLY A 89 -2.87 -12.85 -37.67
N ALA A 90 -2.48 -13.77 -36.79
CA ALA A 90 -1.49 -14.81 -37.09
C ALA A 90 -2.09 -16.10 -37.69
N MET A 91 -3.42 -16.25 -37.62
CA MET A 91 -4.16 -17.39 -38.18
C MET A 91 -4.71 -17.14 -39.59
N THR A 92 -4.69 -15.89 -40.05
CA THR A 92 -4.99 -15.44 -41.42
C THR A 92 -3.71 -15.24 -42.21
#